data_AF-H9F2R0-F1
#
_entry.id   AF-H9F2R0-F1
#
_cell.length_a   1.000
_cell.length_b   1.000
_cell.length_c   1.000
_cell.angle_alpha   90.00
_cell.angle_beta   90.00
_cell.angle_gamma   90.00
#
_symmetry.space_group_name_H-M   'P 1'
#
loop_
_entity.id
_entity.type
_entity.pdbx_description
1 polymer ?
#
loop_
_entity_poly.entity_id
_entity_poly.type
_entity_poly.pdbx_seq_one_letter_code
_entity_poly.pdbx_strand_id
1 'polypeptide(L)' 'LGCEEHAKCFKKEQIDGKAFLLLTQIDIVKVMKIKLGPALKIYNSILMFRNSQDLPEEDTVSGQEVKG' A
#
# COMPACT_ATOMS: atom_id res chain seq x y z
N LEU A 1 -3.70 -9.46 -13.23
CA LEU A 1 -2.41 -8.77 -13.04
C LEU A 1 -1.33 -9.86 -13.12
N GLY A 2 -0.54 -9.93 -14.20
CA GLY A 2 0.46 -11.00 -14.37
C GLY A 2 1.73 -10.81 -13.53
N CYS A 3 1.60 -10.94 -12.21
CA CYS A 3 2.67 -10.79 -11.19
C CYS A 3 2.48 -11.75 -9.99
N GLU A 4 1.73 -12.84 -10.18
CA GLU A 4 1.37 -13.81 -9.14
C GLU A 4 2.60 -14.44 -8.46
N GLU A 5 3.71 -14.58 -9.18
CA GLU A 5 4.98 -15.08 -8.66
C GLU A 5 5.56 -14.21 -7.53
N HIS A 6 5.18 -12.93 -7.48
CA HIS A 6 5.64 -11.97 -6.47
C HIS A 6 4.75 -11.96 -5.22
N ALA A 7 3.59 -12.63 -5.22
CA ALA A 7 2.68 -12.66 -4.08
C ALA A 7 3.35 -13.19 -2.79
N LYS A 8 4.27 -14.15 -2.92
CA LYS A 8 5.02 -14.72 -1.78
C LYS A 8 5.91 -13.69 -1.09
N CYS A 9 6.41 -12.67 -1.81
CA CYS A 9 7.24 -11.62 -1.24
C CYS A 9 6.44 -10.75 -0.25
N PHE A 10 5.19 -10.41 -0.58
CA PHE A 10 4.33 -9.64 0.34
C PHE A 10 4.12 -10.36 1.66
N LYS A 11 3.85 -11.68 1.62
CA LYS A 11 3.70 -12.49 2.83
C LYS A 11 5.00 -12.56 3.65
N LYS A 12 6.15 -12.72 2.97
CA LYS A 12 7.47 -12.79 3.64
C LYS A 12 7.81 -11.48 4.35
N GLU A 13 7.56 -10.34 3.70
CA GLU A 13 7.81 -9.00 4.25
C GLU A 13 6.66 -8.52 5.17
N GLN A 14 5.71 -9.40 5.51
CA GLN A 14 4.56 -9.11 6.38
C GLN A 14 3.72 -7.90 5.93
N ILE A 15 3.56 -7.74 4.62
CA ILE A 15 2.75 -6.67 4.03
C ILE A 15 1.27 -7.07 4.07
N ASP A 16 0.49 -6.34 4.87
CA ASP A 16 -0.97 -6.43 4.89
C ASP A 16 -1.62 -5.48 3.87
N GLY A 17 -2.95 -5.40 3.84
CA GLY A 17 -3.68 -4.54 2.90
C GLY A 17 -3.41 -3.04 3.09
N LYS A 18 -3.26 -2.57 4.34
CA LYS A 18 -3.00 -1.14 4.62
C LYS A 18 -1.58 -0.79 4.22
N ALA A 19 -0.60 -1.60 4.61
CA ALA A 19 0.80 -1.44 4.24
C ALA A 19 1.00 -1.54 2.71
N PHE A 20 0.27 -2.45 2.04
CA PHE A 20 0.29 -2.55 0.58
C PHE A 20 -0.09 -1.23 -0.09
N LEU A 21 -1.13 -0.56 0.41
CA LEU A 21 -1.56 0.74 -0.09
C LEU A 21 -0.60 1.88 0.26
N LEU A 22 0.42 1.68 1.11
CA LEU A 22 1.45 2.68 1.43
C LEU A 22 2.76 2.45 0.66
N LEU A 23 2.95 1.28 0.05
CA LEU A 23 4.17 0.97 -0.69
C LEU A 23 4.44 2.00 -1.80
N THR A 24 5.70 2.44 -1.89
CA THR A 24 6.22 3.21 -3.02
C THR A 24 6.85 2.29 -4.04
N GLN A 25 7.05 2.77 -5.27
CA GLN A 25 7.83 2.04 -6.27
C GLN A 25 9.26 1.73 -5.77
N ILE A 26 9.85 2.63 -4.98
CA ILE A 26 11.20 2.45 -4.43
C ILE A 26 11.21 1.27 -3.48
N ASP A 27 10.20 1.11 -2.60
CA ASP A 27 10.12 -0.01 -1.68
C ASP A 27 10.03 -1.35 -2.42
N ILE A 28 9.19 -1.41 -3.46
CA ILE A 28 8.99 -2.61 -4.27
C ILE A 28 10.30 -3.03 -4.96
N VAL A 29 11.07 -2.07 -5.48
CA VAL A 29 12.36 -2.36 -6.13
C VAL A 29 13.47 -2.67 -5.13
N LYS A 30 13.59 -1.86 -4.07
CA LYS A 30 14.77 -1.86 -3.20
C LYS A 30 14.63 -2.76 -1.98
N VAL A 31 13.45 -2.80 -1.37
CA VAL A 31 13.16 -3.62 -0.18
C VAL A 31 12.74 -5.03 -0.62
N MET A 32 11.72 -5.11 -1.49
CA MET A 32 11.19 -6.41 -1.93
C MET A 32 12.03 -7.09 -3.03
N LYS A 33 13.06 -6.40 -3.54
CA LYS A 33 13.98 -6.89 -4.60
C LYS A 33 13.26 -7.32 -5.89
N ILE A 34 12.13 -6.69 -6.21
CA ILE A 34 11.38 -6.95 -7.45
C ILE A 34 11.97 -6.09 -8.58
N LYS A 35 12.12 -6.68 -9.78
CA LYS A 35 12.66 -5.96 -10.94
C LYS A 35 11.75 -4.78 -11.34
N LEU A 36 12.33 -3.76 -11.97
CA LEU A 36 11.63 -2.52 -12.33
C LEU A 36 10.33 -2.76 -13.12
N GLY A 37 10.34 -3.65 -14.12
CA GLY A 37 9.16 -3.94 -14.95
C GLY A 37 7.94 -4.42 -14.14
N PRO A 38 8.05 -5.52 -13.39
CA PRO A 38 6.98 -5.95 -12.48
C PRO A 38 6.66 -4.91 -11.39
N ALA A 39 7.66 -4.22 -10.85
CA ALA A 39 7.45 -3.18 -9.84
C ALA A 39 6.56 -2.03 -10.35
N LEU A 40 6.75 -1.60 -11.59
CA LEU A 40 5.89 -0.62 -12.26
C LEU A 40 4.44 -1.09 -12.34
N LYS A 41 4.21 -2.36 -12.71
CA LYS A 41 2.85 -2.93 -12.82
C LYS A 41 2.14 -2.98 -11.46
N ILE A 42 2.86 -3.42 -10.43
CA ILE A 42 2.33 -3.47 -9.05
C ILE A 42 2.02 -2.06 -8.56
N TYR A 43 2.96 -1.12 -8.71
CA TYR A 43 2.76 0.26 -8.27
C TYR A 43 1.60 0.97 -8.99
N ASN A 44 1.45 0.75 -10.30
CA ASN A 44 0.30 1.26 -11.05
C ASN A 44 -1.02 0.69 -10.52
N SER A 45 -1.04 -0.57 -10.07
CA SER A 45 -2.23 -1.17 -9.47
C SER A 45 -2.57 -0.52 -8.13
N ILE A 46 -1.56 -0.16 -7.33
CA ILE A 46 -1.75 0.61 -6.08
C ILE A 46 -2.34 2.00 -6.41
N LEU A 47 -1.79 2.71 -7.41
CA LEU A 47 -2.30 4.01 -7.83
C LEU A 47 -3.77 3.94 -8.29
N MET A 48 -4.13 2.93 -9.08
CA MET A 48 -5.53 2.72 -9.48
C MET A 48 -6.44 2.49 -8.28
N PHE A 49 -5.97 1.73 -7.28
CA PHE A 49 -6.75 1.43 -6.07
C PHE A 49 -6.92 2.66 -5.16
N ARG A 50 -5.90 3.52 -5.07
CA ARG A 50 -5.97 4.80 -4.36
C ARG A 50 -6.92 5.77 -5.07
N ASN A 51 -6.87 5.85 -6.40
CA ASN A 51 -7.75 6.75 -7.16
C ASN A 51 -9.21 6.30 -7.18
N SER A 52 -9.49 4.99 -7.05
CA SER A 52 -10.86 4.49 -6.87
C SER A 52 -11.40 4.70 -5.44
N GLN A 53 -10.51 5.08 -4.53
CA GLN A 53 -10.77 5.31 -3.12
C GLN A 53 -10.43 6.76 -2.80
N ASP A 54 -11.26 7.69 -3.28
CA ASP A 54 -11.41 8.98 -2.60
C ASP A 54 -11.98 8.68 -1.20
N LEU A 55 -11.13 8.19 -0.29
CA LEU A 55 -11.48 7.93 1.09
C LEU A 55 -11.59 9.29 1.77
N PRO A 56 -12.77 9.70 2.28
CA PRO A 56 -12.80 10.77 3.25
C PRO A 56 -11.92 10.31 4.41
N GLU A 57 -10.95 11.14 4.79
CA GLU A 57 -10.10 10.91 5.96
C GLU A 57 -11.01 10.59 7.15
N GLU A 58 -10.84 9.41 7.77
CA GLU A 58 -11.46 9.20 9.08
C GLU A 58 -10.74 10.13 10.06
N ASP A 59 -11.45 11.19 10.47
CA ASP A 59 -11.13 12.04 11.61
C ASP A 59 -10.98 11.18 12.88
N THR A 60 -9.82 10.57 13.06
CA THR A 60 -9.45 10.00 14.36
C THR A 60 -8.96 11.13 15.27
N VAL A 61 -9.90 11.90 15.82
CA VAL A 61 -9.75 12.45 17.18
C VAL A 61 -10.97 12.04 17.99
N SER A 62 -10.78 10.96 18.73
CA SER A 62 -11.59 10.61 19.89
C SER A 62 -11.17 11.48 21.07
N GLY A 63 -12.03 12.41 21.47
CA GLY A 63 -12.33 12.80 22.86
C GLY A 63 -11.25 13.47 23.72
N GLN A 64 -11.51 14.73 24.10
CA GLN A 64 -11.35 15.18 25.48
C GLN A 64 -12.55 16.05 25.91
N GLU A 65 -13.29 15.58 26.90
CA GLU A 65 -14.24 16.36 27.70
C GLU A 65 -13.45 17.32 28.61
N VAL A 66 -13.76 18.63 28.62
CA VAL A 66 -13.64 19.45 29.84
C VAL A 66 -14.69 20.58 29.85
N LYS A 67 -15.72 20.37 30.68
CA LYS A 67 -16.51 21.33 31.49
C LYS A 67 -16.39 22.84 31.18
N GLY A 68 -17.54 23.46 30.90
CA GLY A 68 -17.81 24.90 31.02
C GLY A 68 -19.31 25.15 31.07
#